data_AF-A0A928STD3-F1
#
_entry.id   AF-A0A928STD3-F1
#
_cell.length_a   1.000
_cell.length_b   1.000
_cell.length_c   1.000
_cell.angle_alpha   90.00
_cell.angle_beta   90.00
_cell.angle_gamma   90.00
#
_symmetry.space_group_name_H-M   'P 1'
#
loop_
_entity.id
_entity.type
_entity.pdbx_description
1 polymer ?
#
loop_
_entity_poly.entity_id
_entity_poly.type
_entity_poly.pdbx_seq_one_letter_code
_entity_poly.pdbx_strand_id
1 'polypeptide(L)'
;MTQCPEVDVLLARQASAEEHAVACAACSAVLSLAELRDERSASRGDACVEAEVLLALQSEDLLDAEQEAELATHLESCAECSEVAVRVQSSAGAVADEVASAAGAEAPARRSFGLVLGIAAALCAAAALGALALRARPRPAETPVSEAPRAAAPAPGLGLERPALAPSVAPAPAPSVAPLAPSPPAPKPVPTLVDPWATSAPKPPATSQPPPPVQGTGFLTVMCVPTCDSVLAQGKNLGASPVVRAPLPSGPVNLELRRGAIKRFLRVQIVAGQTTARRVSMNPEPEVMDPWR
;
A
#
# COMPACT_ATOMS: atom_id res chain seq x y z
N MET A 1 -27.41 1.07 6.00
CA MET A 1 -26.32 0.62 5.12
C MET A 1 -26.37 1.50 3.90
N THR A 2 -25.48 2.49 3.82
CA THR A 2 -25.33 3.32 2.63
C THR A 2 -24.81 2.44 1.50
N GLN A 3 -25.44 2.51 0.33
CA GLN A 3 -24.92 1.83 -0.87
C GLN A 3 -23.51 2.33 -1.16
N CYS A 4 -22.62 1.40 -1.56
CA CYS A 4 -21.29 1.76 -2.00
C CYS A 4 -21.40 2.58 -3.29
N PRO A 5 -20.59 3.65 -3.45
CA PRO A 5 -20.53 4.40 -4.71
C PRO A 5 -20.01 3.51 -5.84
N GLU A 6 -20.36 3.86 -7.08
CA GLU A 6 -19.81 3.20 -8.28
C GLU A 6 -18.28 3.28 -8.29
N VAL A 7 -17.62 2.23 -8.81
CA VAL A 7 -16.15 2.11 -8.80
C VAL A 7 -15.48 3.27 -9.52
N ASP A 8 -16.07 3.77 -10.60
CA ASP A 8 -15.54 4.93 -11.33
C ASP A 8 -15.47 6.19 -10.46
N VAL A 9 -16.43 6.38 -9.55
CA VAL A 9 -16.46 7.51 -8.61
C VAL A 9 -15.37 7.37 -7.54
N LEU A 10 -15.10 6.13 -7.09
CA LEU A 10 -13.98 5.82 -6.18
C LEU A 10 -12.63 6.06 -6.85
N LEU A 11 -12.46 5.58 -8.09
CA LEU A 11 -11.22 5.71 -8.84
C LEU A 11 -10.92 7.15 -9.26
N ALA A 12 -11.95 7.98 -9.45
CA ALA A 12 -11.80 9.41 -9.68
C ALA A 12 -11.38 10.21 -8.43
N ARG A 13 -11.25 9.56 -7.26
CA ARG A 13 -10.92 10.17 -5.95
C ARG A 13 -11.74 11.42 -5.63
N GLN A 14 -13.04 11.34 -5.85
CA GLN A 14 -13.93 12.42 -5.41
C GLN A 14 -13.98 12.45 -3.87
N ALA A 15 -14.05 13.64 -3.27
CA ALA A 15 -14.00 13.81 -1.81
C ALA A 15 -15.07 12.98 -1.06
N SER A 16 -16.26 12.83 -1.65
CA SER A 16 -17.34 11.99 -1.11
C SER A 16 -17.00 10.50 -1.06
N ALA A 17 -16.17 10.03 -2.00
CA ALA A 17 -15.74 8.65 -2.08
C ALA A 17 -14.67 8.34 -1.03
N GLU A 18 -13.77 9.29 -0.75
CA GLU A 18 -12.80 9.19 0.34
C GLU A 18 -13.48 9.15 1.71
N GLU A 19 -14.47 10.02 1.94
CA GLU A 19 -15.26 10.00 3.18
C GLU A 19 -16.02 8.68 3.36
N HIS A 20 -16.56 8.10 2.28
CA HIS A 20 -17.21 6.79 2.33
C HIS A 20 -16.21 5.67 2.62
N ALA A 21 -15.02 5.71 2.02
CA ALA A 21 -13.99 4.69 2.22
C ALA A 21 -13.51 4.61 3.68
N VAL A 22 -13.55 5.73 4.43
CA VAL A 22 -13.29 5.71 5.88
C VAL A 22 -14.31 4.84 6.64
N ALA A 23 -15.55 4.78 6.15
CA ALA A 23 -16.64 4.04 6.78
C ALA A 23 -16.85 2.62 6.19
N CYS A 24 -16.26 2.32 5.02
CA CYS A 24 -16.46 1.07 4.29
C CYS A 24 -15.12 0.39 3.96
N ALA A 25 -14.89 -0.77 4.58
CA ALA A 25 -13.63 -1.53 4.43
C ALA A 25 -13.32 -1.90 2.98
N ALA A 26 -14.32 -2.32 2.20
CA ALA A 26 -14.15 -2.64 0.79
C ALA A 26 -13.70 -1.42 -0.03
N CYS A 27 -14.34 -0.26 0.15
CA CYS A 27 -13.94 0.98 -0.53
C CYS A 27 -12.54 1.46 -0.10
N SER A 28 -12.17 1.28 1.18
CA SER A 28 -10.81 1.55 1.66
C SER A 28 -9.76 0.66 0.97
N ALA A 29 -10.07 -0.62 0.75
CA ALA A 29 -9.18 -1.54 0.04
C ALA A 29 -8.99 -1.12 -1.42
N VAL A 30 -10.06 -0.74 -2.10
CA VAL A 30 -10.03 -0.23 -3.49
C VAL A 30 -9.17 1.04 -3.60
N LEU A 31 -9.34 2.02 -2.70
CA LEU A 31 -8.51 3.23 -2.71
C LEU A 31 -7.03 2.94 -2.42
N SER A 32 -6.75 2.02 -1.50
CA SER A 32 -5.36 1.62 -1.18
C SER A 32 -4.68 0.96 -2.38
N LEU A 33 -5.40 0.13 -3.14
CA LEU A 33 -4.92 -0.44 -4.39
C LEU A 33 -4.71 0.65 -5.45
N ALA A 34 -5.62 1.62 -5.55
CA ALA A 34 -5.49 2.75 -6.47
C ALA A 34 -4.30 3.67 -6.14
N GLU A 35 -3.91 3.83 -4.87
CA GLU A 35 -2.69 4.54 -4.48
C GLU A 35 -1.41 3.78 -4.85
N LEU A 36 -1.37 2.47 -4.58
CA LEU A 36 -0.26 1.60 -5.02
C LEU A 36 -0.13 1.57 -6.56
N ARG A 37 -1.25 1.76 -7.25
CA ARG A 37 -1.34 1.87 -8.71
C ARG A 37 -0.68 3.15 -9.22
N ASP A 38 -0.95 4.33 -8.66
CA ASP A 38 -0.36 5.60 -9.12
C ASP A 38 1.18 5.59 -9.08
N GLU A 39 1.78 4.83 -8.15
CA GLU A 39 3.22 4.69 -8.06
C GLU A 39 3.81 3.73 -9.11
N ARG A 40 3.00 2.82 -9.69
CA ARG A 40 3.44 1.80 -10.67
C ARG A 40 2.89 2.00 -12.09
N SER A 41 1.81 2.75 -12.25
CA SER A 41 0.98 2.86 -13.46
C SER A 41 1.61 3.66 -14.60
N ALA A 42 2.74 4.33 -14.39
CA ALA A 42 3.48 4.94 -15.50
C ALA A 42 3.95 3.91 -16.56
N SER A 43 3.79 2.60 -16.31
CA SER A 43 4.25 1.54 -17.22
C SER A 43 3.25 0.39 -17.52
N ARG A 44 2.08 0.32 -16.87
CA ARG A 44 1.10 -0.77 -17.08
C ARG A 44 -0.07 -0.34 -17.96
N GLY A 45 -0.53 -1.25 -18.82
CA GLY A 45 -1.68 -1.03 -19.70
C GLY A 45 -3.03 -1.20 -18.96
N ASP A 46 -4.08 -0.60 -19.52
CA ASP A 46 -5.43 -0.52 -18.92
C ASP A 46 -6.02 -1.88 -18.51
N ALA A 47 -5.73 -2.96 -19.25
CA ALA A 47 -6.23 -4.30 -18.93
C ALA A 47 -5.72 -4.85 -17.57
N CYS A 48 -4.52 -4.48 -17.13
CA CYS A 48 -4.00 -4.90 -15.81
C CYS A 48 -4.77 -4.20 -14.67
N VAL A 49 -5.27 -2.99 -14.92
CA VAL A 49 -6.03 -2.22 -13.94
C VAL A 49 -7.39 -2.86 -13.70
N GLU A 50 -8.06 -3.27 -14.78
CA GLU A 50 -9.34 -3.98 -14.70
C GLU A 50 -9.20 -5.30 -13.92
N ALA A 51 -8.15 -6.09 -14.21
CA ALA A 51 -7.89 -7.33 -13.48
C ALA A 51 -7.60 -7.11 -11.98
N GLU A 52 -6.94 -6.01 -11.59
CA GLU A 52 -6.72 -5.68 -10.18
C GLU A 52 -8.02 -5.33 -9.45
N VAL A 53 -8.96 -4.64 -10.12
CA VAL A 53 -10.29 -4.37 -9.57
C VAL A 53 -11.09 -5.66 -9.40
N LEU A 54 -11.05 -6.54 -10.40
CA LEU A 54 -11.69 -7.86 -10.31
C LEU A 54 -11.06 -8.70 -9.19
N LEU A 55 -9.75 -8.66 -8.96
CA LEU A 55 -9.15 -9.35 -7.80
C LEU A 55 -9.66 -8.82 -6.44
N ALA A 56 -9.89 -7.51 -6.33
CA ALA A 56 -10.42 -6.91 -5.11
C ALA A 56 -11.89 -7.29 -4.86
N LEU A 57 -12.70 -7.36 -5.92
CA LEU A 57 -14.08 -7.86 -5.81
C LEU A 57 -14.10 -9.35 -5.44
N GLN A 58 -13.10 -10.13 -5.89
CA GLN A 58 -13.03 -11.58 -5.65
C GLN A 58 -12.79 -11.89 -4.17
N SER A 59 -11.95 -11.09 -3.50
CA SER A 59 -11.71 -11.28 -2.06
C SER A 59 -12.96 -11.05 -1.21
N GLU A 60 -13.94 -10.32 -1.73
CA GLU A 60 -15.20 -10.03 -1.04
C GLU A 60 -16.36 -10.93 -1.51
N ASP A 61 -16.10 -11.93 -2.37
CA ASP A 61 -17.11 -12.82 -2.97
C ASP A 61 -18.21 -12.04 -3.75
N LEU A 62 -17.81 -10.95 -4.42
CA LEU A 62 -18.71 -10.04 -5.14
C LEU A 62 -18.65 -10.17 -6.66
N LEU A 63 -17.85 -11.09 -7.23
CA LEU A 63 -17.82 -11.29 -8.68
C LEU A 63 -19.04 -12.07 -9.15
N ASP A 64 -19.58 -11.66 -10.29
CA ASP A 64 -20.41 -12.53 -11.10
C ASP A 64 -19.57 -13.47 -11.98
N ALA A 65 -20.22 -14.49 -12.55
CA ALA A 65 -19.55 -15.53 -13.32
C ALA A 65 -18.89 -15.02 -14.61
N GLU A 66 -19.35 -13.90 -15.18
CA GLU A 66 -18.76 -13.31 -16.38
C GLU A 66 -17.43 -12.63 -16.02
N GLN A 67 -17.45 -11.82 -14.95
CA GLN A 67 -16.25 -11.21 -14.38
C GLN A 67 -15.20 -12.23 -13.95
N GLU A 68 -15.62 -13.38 -13.37
CA GLU A 68 -14.68 -14.43 -12.97
C GLU A 68 -13.95 -15.02 -14.17
N ALA A 69 -14.65 -15.19 -15.30
CA ALA A 69 -14.06 -15.71 -16.53
C ALA A 69 -13.10 -14.70 -17.18
N GLU A 70 -13.44 -13.41 -17.16
CA GLU A 70 -12.56 -12.33 -17.62
C GLU A 70 -11.29 -12.25 -16.78
N LEU A 71 -11.44 -12.27 -15.45
CA LEU A 71 -10.31 -12.29 -14.53
C LEU A 71 -9.41 -13.50 -14.78
N ALA A 72 -9.98 -14.71 -14.87
CA ALA A 72 -9.21 -15.92 -15.13
C ALA A 72 -8.42 -15.83 -16.44
N THR A 73 -9.06 -15.37 -17.51
CA THR A 73 -8.41 -15.17 -18.82
C THR A 73 -7.26 -14.17 -18.73
N HIS A 74 -7.43 -13.08 -17.99
CA HIS A 74 -6.38 -12.09 -17.79
C HIS A 74 -5.20 -12.68 -17.00
N LEU A 75 -5.45 -13.39 -15.91
CA LEU A 75 -4.42 -13.98 -15.06
C LEU A 75 -3.57 -15.02 -15.80
N GLU A 76 -4.13 -15.73 -16.78
CA GLU A 76 -3.38 -16.63 -17.66
C GLU A 76 -2.42 -15.87 -18.59
N SER A 77 -2.81 -14.67 -19.02
CA SER A 77 -2.03 -13.86 -19.97
C SER A 77 -1.03 -12.90 -19.32
N CYS A 78 -1.24 -12.54 -18.04
CA CYS A 78 -0.47 -11.54 -17.33
C CYS A 78 0.18 -12.09 -16.05
N ALA A 79 1.47 -12.43 -16.15
CA ALA A 79 2.25 -12.98 -15.03
C ALA A 79 2.25 -12.06 -13.81
N GLU A 80 2.33 -10.73 -14.01
CA GLU A 80 2.34 -9.77 -12.90
C GLU A 80 1.03 -9.80 -12.10
N CYS A 81 -0.13 -9.81 -12.78
CA CYS A 81 -1.42 -9.88 -12.11
C CYS A 81 -1.62 -11.25 -11.42
N SER A 82 -1.09 -12.33 -12.00
CA SER A 82 -1.10 -13.66 -11.36
C SER A 82 -0.35 -13.69 -10.02
N GLU A 83 0.80 -13.00 -9.92
CA GLU A 83 1.53 -12.90 -8.65
C GLU A 83 0.78 -12.07 -7.61
N VAL A 84 0.11 -10.99 -8.03
CA VAL A 84 -0.73 -10.18 -7.16
C VAL A 84 -1.90 -11.01 -6.61
N ALA A 85 -2.56 -11.79 -7.46
CA ALA A 85 -3.66 -12.67 -7.07
C ALA A 85 -3.26 -13.65 -5.96
N VAL A 86 -2.09 -14.30 -6.11
CA VAL A 86 -1.56 -15.23 -5.10
C VAL A 86 -1.32 -14.53 -3.77
N ARG A 87 -0.79 -13.30 -3.79
CA ARG A 87 -0.55 -12.52 -2.56
C ARG A 87 -1.86 -12.17 -1.87
N VAL A 88 -2.87 -11.70 -2.60
CA VAL A 88 -4.19 -11.35 -2.05
C VAL A 88 -4.84 -12.57 -1.38
N GLN A 89 -4.85 -13.71 -2.07
CA GLN A 89 -5.40 -14.97 -1.53
C GLN A 89 -4.65 -15.44 -0.28
N SER A 90 -3.31 -15.32 -0.27
CA SER A 90 -2.51 -15.68 0.90
C SER A 90 -2.78 -14.79 2.12
N SER A 91 -3.03 -13.49 1.90
CA SER A 91 -3.38 -12.56 2.98
C SER A 91 -4.78 -12.82 3.53
N ALA A 92 -5.76 -13.13 2.68
CA ALA A 92 -7.12 -13.46 3.11
C ALA A 92 -7.17 -14.73 4.00
N GLY A 93 -6.33 -15.72 3.68
CA GLY A 93 -6.19 -16.91 4.53
C GLY A 93 -5.60 -16.60 5.92
N ALA A 94 -4.64 -15.66 5.99
CA ALA A 94 -4.00 -15.29 7.25
C ALA A 94 -4.96 -14.56 8.22
N VAL A 95 -5.82 -13.66 7.72
CA VAL A 95 -6.82 -12.99 8.58
C VAL A 95 -7.91 -13.96 9.06
N ALA A 96 -8.32 -14.93 8.23
CA ALA A 96 -9.31 -15.92 8.64
C ALA A 96 -8.82 -16.80 9.82
N ASP A 97 -7.54 -17.19 9.82
CA ASP A 97 -6.94 -17.99 10.90
C ASP A 97 -6.83 -17.19 12.22
N GLU A 98 -6.50 -15.90 12.15
CA GLU A 98 -6.44 -15.02 13.32
C GLU A 98 -7.83 -14.79 13.94
N VAL A 99 -8.86 -14.59 13.12
CA VAL A 99 -10.26 -14.45 13.59
C VAL A 99 -10.77 -15.77 14.19
N ALA A 100 -10.43 -16.91 13.59
CA ALA A 100 -10.75 -18.22 14.15
C ALA A 100 -10.03 -18.48 15.48
N SER A 101 -8.77 -18.05 15.60
CA SER A 101 -7.99 -18.17 16.83
C SER A 101 -8.49 -17.22 17.93
N ALA A 102 -9.01 -16.03 17.58
CA ALA A 102 -9.58 -15.08 18.54
C ALA A 102 -10.94 -15.53 19.11
N ALA A 103 -11.71 -16.30 18.33
CA ALA A 103 -13.00 -16.85 18.77
C ALA A 103 -12.88 -18.02 19.79
N GLY A 104 -11.66 -18.49 20.10
CA GLY A 104 -11.42 -19.62 20.99
C GLY A 104 -11.32 -19.30 22.49
N ALA A 105 -11.37 -18.03 22.92
CA ALA A 105 -10.96 -17.66 24.29
C ALA A 105 -12.08 -17.29 25.28
N GLU A 106 -13.32 -17.03 24.87
CA GLU A 106 -14.40 -16.79 25.83
C GLU A 106 -15.68 -17.52 25.45
N ALA A 107 -16.07 -18.47 26.31
CA ALA A 107 -17.33 -19.17 26.24
C ALA A 107 -18.42 -18.36 26.97
N PRO A 108 -19.37 -17.69 26.27
CA PRO A 108 -20.59 -17.24 26.91
C PRO A 108 -21.55 -18.42 27.08
N ALA A 109 -22.17 -18.46 28.24
CA ALA A 109 -23.12 -19.48 28.66
C ALA A 109 -24.30 -19.63 27.67
N ARG A 110 -24.50 -20.89 27.28
CA ARG A 110 -25.65 -21.51 26.60
C ARG A 110 -26.99 -20.77 26.72
N ARG A 111 -27.60 -20.46 25.57
CA ARG A 111 -29.02 -20.73 25.29
C ARG A 111 -29.22 -21.20 23.82
N SER A 112 -29.42 -22.51 23.67
CA SER A 112 -30.27 -23.17 22.67
C SER A 112 -30.16 -22.79 21.17
N PHE A 113 -28.95 -22.67 20.61
CA PHE A 113 -28.72 -22.70 19.14
C PHE A 113 -27.74 -23.80 18.68
N GLY A 114 -27.18 -24.58 19.62
CA GLY A 114 -26.10 -25.53 19.34
C GLY A 114 -26.48 -26.86 18.70
N LEU A 115 -27.77 -27.16 18.49
CA LEU A 115 -28.18 -28.45 17.92
C LEU A 115 -28.23 -28.47 16.39
N VAL A 116 -28.39 -27.31 15.74
CA VAL A 116 -28.47 -27.22 14.27
C VAL A 116 -27.09 -27.10 13.62
N LEU A 117 -26.14 -26.38 14.24
CA LEU A 117 -24.77 -26.29 13.71
C LEU A 117 -23.93 -27.57 13.90
N GLY A 118 -24.24 -28.39 14.92
CA GLY A 118 -23.50 -29.63 15.16
C GLY A 118 -23.64 -30.67 14.05
N ILE A 119 -24.80 -30.70 13.36
CA ILE A 119 -25.07 -31.69 12.30
C ILE A 119 -24.36 -31.29 11.00
N ALA A 120 -24.23 -30.00 10.70
CA ALA A 120 -23.52 -29.52 9.50
C ALA A 120 -22.01 -29.79 9.57
N ALA A 121 -21.38 -29.57 10.74
CA ALA A 121 -19.95 -29.84 10.91
C ALA A 121 -19.61 -31.34 10.81
N ALA A 122 -20.49 -32.23 11.28
CA ALA A 122 -20.30 -33.67 11.18
C ALA A 122 -20.41 -34.19 9.74
N LEU A 123 -21.31 -33.61 8.92
CA LEU A 123 -21.45 -33.97 7.50
C LEU A 123 -20.25 -33.50 6.66
N CYS A 124 -19.68 -32.33 6.93
CA CYS A 124 -18.47 -31.86 6.23
C CYS A 124 -17.23 -32.72 6.54
N ALA A 125 -17.07 -33.17 7.79
CA ALA A 125 -15.95 -34.04 8.16
C ALA A 125 -16.00 -35.42 7.48
N ALA A 126 -17.21 -35.97 7.28
CA ALA A 126 -17.39 -37.24 6.56
C ALA A 126 -17.07 -37.13 5.06
N ALA A 127 -17.39 -36.00 4.43
CA ALA A 127 -17.08 -35.76 3.02
C ALA A 127 -15.57 -35.60 2.75
N ALA A 128 -14.84 -34.93 3.65
CA ALA A 128 -13.39 -34.73 3.52
C ALA A 128 -12.59 -36.04 3.65
N LEU A 129 -13.04 -36.98 4.51
CA LEU A 129 -12.40 -38.29 4.66
C LEU A 129 -12.64 -39.22 3.46
N GLY A 130 -13.79 -39.09 2.77
CA GLY A 130 -14.08 -39.83 1.54
C GLY A 130 -13.17 -39.46 0.37
N ALA A 131 -12.80 -38.18 0.24
CA ALA A 131 -11.96 -37.69 -0.84
C ALA A 131 -10.47 -38.10 -0.70
N LEU A 132 -9.97 -38.27 0.54
CA LEU A 132 -8.58 -38.66 0.77
C LEU A 132 -8.29 -40.13 0.47
N ALA A 133 -9.30 -41.01 0.59
CA ALA A 133 -9.14 -42.45 0.29
C ALA A 133 -8.95 -42.74 -1.21
N LEU A 134 -9.33 -41.82 -2.10
CA LEU A 134 -9.22 -42.00 -3.56
C LEU A 134 -7.88 -41.54 -4.16
N ARG A 135 -7.01 -40.86 -3.39
CA ARG A 135 -5.72 -40.32 -3.89
C ARG A 135 -4.49 -41.13 -3.47
N ALA A 136 -4.64 -42.16 -2.65
CA ALA A 136 -3.55 -43.05 -2.25
C ALA A 136 -3.23 -44.07 -3.37
N ARG A 137 -2.67 -43.62 -4.49
CA ARG A 137 -1.91 -44.53 -5.38
C ARG A 137 -0.50 -44.71 -4.80
N PRO A 138 0.00 -45.94 -4.63
CA PRO A 138 1.34 -46.20 -4.13
C PRO A 138 2.38 -45.66 -5.13
N ARG A 139 3.27 -44.80 -4.63
CA ARG A 139 4.46 -44.30 -5.34
C ARG A 139 5.46 -45.46 -5.48
N PRO A 140 5.97 -45.81 -6.67
CA PRO A 140 7.04 -46.79 -6.82
C PRO A 140 8.32 -46.27 -6.16
N ALA A 141 8.98 -47.17 -5.43
CA ALA A 141 10.18 -46.89 -4.66
C ALA A 141 11.35 -46.48 -5.58
N GLU A 142 11.88 -45.28 -5.38
CA GLU A 142 13.18 -44.89 -5.92
C GLU A 142 14.29 -45.41 -5.00
N THR A 143 15.26 -46.09 -5.61
CA THR A 143 16.47 -46.63 -4.99
C THR A 143 17.42 -45.51 -4.54
N PRO A 144 18.03 -45.61 -3.35
CA PRO A 144 19.05 -44.65 -2.92
C PRO A 144 20.38 -44.91 -3.64
N VAL A 145 20.89 -43.90 -4.35
CA VAL A 145 22.26 -43.88 -4.86
C VAL A 145 23.17 -43.40 -3.72
N SER A 146 24.11 -44.25 -3.36
CA SER A 146 25.17 -44.05 -2.37
C SER A 146 26.24 -43.10 -2.93
N GLU A 147 26.34 -41.89 -2.39
CA GLU A 147 27.43 -40.95 -2.71
C GLU A 147 28.42 -40.86 -1.53
N ALA A 148 29.68 -41.19 -1.84
CA ALA A 148 30.80 -41.30 -0.91
C ALA A 148 31.38 -39.92 -0.51
N PRO A 149 32.05 -39.81 0.65
CA PRO A 149 32.60 -38.55 1.14
C PRO A 149 33.92 -38.23 0.43
N ARG A 150 34.05 -37.01 -0.12
CA ARG A 150 35.33 -36.51 -0.64
C ARG A 150 35.82 -35.32 0.19
N ALA A 151 37.03 -35.50 0.69
CA ALA A 151 37.71 -34.67 1.66
C ALA A 151 38.32 -33.39 1.07
N ALA A 152 38.43 -32.41 1.98
CA ALA A 152 39.53 -31.45 2.19
C ALA A 152 39.95 -30.46 1.09
N ALA A 153 40.02 -29.21 1.55
CA ALA A 153 40.53 -27.97 0.95
C ALA A 153 41.93 -28.08 0.28
N PRO A 154 42.33 -27.09 -0.55
CA PRO A 154 42.93 -25.86 -0.01
C PRO A 154 42.59 -24.56 -0.77
N ALA A 155 42.66 -23.41 -0.07
CA ALA A 155 42.91 -22.07 -0.65
C ALA A 155 44.43 -21.91 -0.94
N PRO A 156 44.97 -20.84 -1.55
CA PRO A 156 44.38 -19.59 -2.06
C PRO A 156 44.80 -19.24 -3.51
N GLY A 157 44.09 -18.31 -4.18
CA GLY A 157 44.47 -17.78 -5.49
C GLY A 157 44.14 -16.30 -5.62
N LEU A 158 45.18 -15.46 -5.55
CA LEU A 158 45.14 -14.03 -5.85
C LEU A 158 44.98 -13.84 -7.37
N GLY A 159 43.75 -13.60 -7.81
CA GLY A 159 43.43 -13.22 -9.19
C GLY A 159 43.29 -11.71 -9.32
N LEU A 160 44.37 -11.04 -9.71
CA LEU A 160 44.34 -9.71 -10.32
C LEU A 160 43.73 -9.84 -11.72
N GLU A 161 42.40 -9.82 -11.82
CA GLU A 161 41.74 -9.67 -13.12
C GLU A 161 41.28 -8.23 -13.29
N ARG A 162 41.83 -7.60 -14.33
CA ARG A 162 41.63 -6.22 -14.74
C ARG A 162 40.53 -6.23 -15.82
N PRO A 163 39.32 -5.72 -15.55
CA PRO A 163 38.30 -5.67 -16.59
C PRO A 163 38.63 -4.60 -17.63
N ALA A 164 38.50 -5.02 -18.87
CA ALA A 164 38.77 -4.29 -20.09
C ALA A 164 37.82 -3.09 -20.29
N LEU A 165 38.34 -2.17 -21.09
CA LEU A 165 37.72 -0.97 -21.67
C LEU A 165 36.22 -1.14 -21.97
N ALA A 166 35.40 -0.26 -21.41
CA ALA A 166 33.99 -0.11 -21.77
C ALA A 166 33.86 0.43 -23.23
N PRO A 167 32.89 -0.06 -24.01
CA PRO A 167 32.58 0.48 -25.33
C PRO A 167 31.95 1.87 -25.22
N SER A 168 32.46 2.80 -26.03
CA SER A 168 31.88 4.12 -26.26
C SER A 168 30.49 3.97 -26.89
N VAL A 169 29.44 4.23 -26.11
CA VAL A 169 28.05 4.22 -26.59
C VAL A 169 27.77 5.54 -27.30
N ALA A 170 27.40 5.45 -28.57
CA ALA A 170 26.99 6.57 -29.40
C ALA A 170 25.76 7.29 -28.81
N PRO A 171 25.66 8.63 -28.92
CA PRO A 171 24.52 9.38 -28.41
C PRO A 171 23.23 8.99 -29.13
N ALA A 172 22.18 8.69 -28.35
CA ALA A 172 20.84 8.40 -28.85
C ALA A 172 20.26 9.61 -29.62
N PRO A 173 19.47 9.39 -30.68
CA PRO A 173 18.81 10.46 -31.41
C PRO A 173 17.81 11.21 -30.51
N ALA A 174 17.79 12.54 -30.64
CA ALA A 174 16.87 13.40 -29.91
C ALA A 174 15.40 13.03 -30.19
N PRO A 175 14.52 13.02 -29.17
CA PRO A 175 13.10 12.77 -29.38
C PRO A 175 12.49 13.88 -30.24
N SER A 176 11.85 13.48 -31.35
CA SER A 176 11.06 14.37 -32.19
C SER A 176 9.82 14.79 -31.41
N VAL A 177 9.77 16.08 -31.04
CA VAL A 177 8.65 16.68 -30.31
C VAL A 177 7.48 16.81 -31.26
N ALA A 178 6.45 15.98 -31.07
CA ALA A 178 5.17 16.15 -31.72
C ALA A 178 4.52 17.47 -31.24
N PRO A 179 3.91 18.26 -32.14
CA PRO A 179 3.24 19.51 -31.76
C PRO A 179 2.06 19.23 -30.83
N LEU A 180 2.11 19.86 -29.65
CA LEU A 180 1.03 19.86 -28.67
C LEU A 180 -0.26 20.39 -29.29
N ALA A 181 -1.35 19.63 -29.15
CA ALA A 181 -2.69 20.07 -29.47
C ALA A 181 -3.06 21.30 -28.62
N PRO A 182 -3.81 22.27 -29.17
CA PRO A 182 -4.20 23.48 -28.46
C PRO A 182 -5.07 23.14 -27.25
N SER A 183 -4.72 23.70 -26.09
CA SER A 183 -5.45 23.54 -24.84
C SER A 183 -6.93 23.94 -25.01
N PRO A 184 -7.87 23.19 -24.40
CA PRO A 184 -9.28 23.55 -24.42
C PRO A 184 -9.50 24.92 -23.73
N PRO A 185 -10.42 25.74 -24.24
CA PRO A 185 -10.69 27.06 -23.68
C PRO A 185 -11.16 26.96 -22.23
N ALA A 186 -10.64 27.84 -21.38
CA ALA A 186 -11.00 27.93 -19.98
C ALA A 186 -12.53 27.97 -19.80
N PRO A 187 -13.10 27.18 -18.87
CA PRO A 187 -14.53 27.21 -18.60
C PRO A 187 -14.93 28.61 -18.15
N LYS A 188 -15.90 29.19 -18.84
CA LYS A 188 -16.47 30.49 -18.48
C LYS A 188 -17.05 30.40 -17.07
N PRO A 189 -16.83 31.39 -16.19
CA PRO A 189 -17.40 31.40 -14.86
C PRO A 189 -18.92 31.36 -14.98
N VAL A 190 -19.51 30.24 -14.53
CA VAL A 190 -20.95 30.10 -14.44
C VAL A 190 -21.41 31.03 -13.30
N PRO A 191 -22.32 31.98 -13.55
CA PRO A 191 -22.84 32.84 -12.49
C PRO A 191 -23.54 31.98 -11.45
N THR A 192 -23.01 32.01 -10.22
CA THR A 192 -23.59 31.35 -9.05
C THR A 192 -25.00 31.89 -8.83
N LEU A 193 -26.01 31.09 -9.17
CA LEU A 193 -27.40 31.37 -8.86
C LEU A 193 -27.56 31.28 -7.34
N VAL A 194 -27.69 32.43 -6.70
CA VAL A 194 -27.88 32.53 -5.25
C VAL A 194 -29.34 32.21 -4.96
N ASP A 195 -29.64 31.00 -4.51
CA ASP A 195 -30.99 30.60 -4.12
C ASP A 195 -31.44 31.39 -2.88
N PRO A 196 -32.48 32.24 -2.97
CA PRO A 196 -32.95 33.06 -1.85
C PRO A 196 -33.73 32.26 -0.77
N TRP A 197 -33.84 30.94 -0.91
CA TRP A 197 -34.55 30.05 0.01
C TRP A 197 -33.65 29.06 0.76
N ALA A 198 -32.34 29.33 0.81
CA ALA A 198 -31.40 28.55 1.62
C ALA A 198 -31.79 28.64 3.11
N THR A 199 -32.50 27.62 3.57
CA THR A 199 -32.85 27.40 4.97
C THR A 199 -31.57 27.43 5.79
N SER A 200 -31.54 28.27 6.83
CA SER A 200 -30.37 28.51 7.67
C SER A 200 -29.75 27.18 8.11
N ALA A 201 -28.53 26.90 7.61
CA ALA A 201 -27.81 25.70 8.00
C ALA A 201 -27.67 25.66 9.54
N PRO A 202 -27.95 24.52 10.19
CA PRO A 202 -27.84 24.40 11.63
C PRO A 202 -26.43 24.78 12.06
N LYS A 203 -26.35 25.72 13.01
CA LYS A 203 -25.11 26.18 13.64
C LYS A 203 -24.29 24.95 14.04
N PRO A 204 -23.06 24.77 13.51
CA PRO A 204 -22.22 23.64 13.88
C PRO A 204 -22.14 23.53 15.40
N PRO A 205 -22.36 22.35 15.99
CA PRO A 205 -22.25 22.16 17.43
C PRO A 205 -20.88 22.68 17.87
N ALA A 206 -20.89 23.45 18.96
CA ALA A 206 -19.71 24.09 19.51
C ALA A 206 -18.57 23.07 19.59
N THR A 207 -17.53 23.34 18.79
CA THR A 207 -16.37 22.49 18.59
C THR A 207 -15.78 22.13 19.95
N SER A 208 -15.73 20.83 20.25
CA SER A 208 -15.04 20.29 21.41
C SER A 208 -13.64 20.89 21.48
N GLN A 209 -13.37 21.66 22.52
CA GLN A 209 -12.06 22.25 22.75
C GLN A 209 -11.01 21.13 22.72
N PRO A 210 -9.96 21.24 21.90
CA PRO A 210 -8.93 20.21 21.81
C PRO A 210 -8.38 19.90 23.21
N PRO A 211 -8.21 18.62 23.56
CA PRO A 211 -7.68 18.24 24.87
C PRO A 211 -6.34 18.96 25.11
N PRO A 212 -6.07 19.39 26.35
CA PRO A 212 -4.83 20.08 26.68
C PRO A 212 -3.62 19.22 26.27
N PRO A 213 -2.57 19.83 25.69
CA PRO A 213 -1.42 19.09 25.19
C PRO A 213 -0.74 18.34 26.35
N VAL A 214 -0.69 17.02 26.26
CA VAL A 214 0.03 16.17 27.23
C VAL A 214 1.52 16.49 27.13
N GLN A 215 2.08 17.03 28.20
CA GLN A 215 3.51 17.33 28.28
C GLN A 215 4.28 16.04 28.51
N GLY A 216 5.30 15.78 27.69
CA GLY A 216 6.16 14.62 27.81
C GLY A 216 7.27 14.63 26.77
N THR A 217 8.09 13.58 26.74
CA THR A 217 9.10 13.37 25.71
C THR A 217 8.63 12.29 24.75
N GLY A 218 8.82 12.52 23.45
CA GLY A 218 8.65 11.51 22.41
C GLY A 218 9.97 11.26 21.69
N PHE A 219 9.95 10.37 20.71
CA PHE A 219 11.11 10.03 19.91
C PHE A 219 10.84 10.34 18.44
N LEU A 220 11.84 10.90 17.75
CA LEU A 220 11.78 11.18 16.33
C LEU A 220 12.79 10.30 15.59
N THR A 221 12.32 9.66 14.52
CA THR A 221 13.17 8.96 13.55
C THR A 221 12.99 9.59 12.17
N VAL A 222 14.06 10.08 11.57
CA VAL A 222 14.04 10.72 10.24
C VAL A 222 14.96 9.98 9.29
N MET A 223 14.44 9.63 8.12
CA MET A 223 15.21 9.05 7.02
C MET A 223 15.03 9.88 5.75
N CYS A 224 16.10 10.48 5.28
CA CYS A 224 16.11 11.21 4.01
C CYS A 224 16.48 10.31 2.82
N VAL A 225 15.85 10.55 1.68
CA VAL A 225 16.20 9.93 0.40
C VAL A 225 16.35 11.04 -0.66
N PRO A 226 17.57 11.35 -1.12
CA PRO A 226 18.86 10.83 -0.65
C PRO A 226 19.23 11.36 0.74
N THR A 227 20.31 10.85 1.33
CA THR A 227 20.72 11.20 2.71
C THR A 227 20.91 12.70 2.92
N CYS A 228 20.42 13.21 4.05
CA CYS A 228 20.64 14.59 4.50
C CYS A 228 21.99 14.73 5.22
N ASP A 229 22.69 15.84 5.00
CA ASP A 229 23.93 16.19 5.68
C ASP A 229 23.68 16.66 7.12
N SER A 230 22.57 17.37 7.35
CA SER A 230 22.16 17.78 8.69
C SER A 230 20.64 17.83 8.85
N VAL A 231 20.18 17.44 10.03
CA VAL A 231 18.79 17.52 10.48
C VAL A 231 18.75 18.38 11.73
N LEU A 232 18.06 19.52 11.68
CA LEU A 232 17.91 20.44 12.81
C LEU A 232 16.46 20.37 13.32
N ALA A 233 16.28 20.20 14.63
CA ALA A 233 14.98 20.27 15.29
C ALA A 233 14.96 21.48 16.22
N GLN A 234 14.08 22.46 15.96
CA GLN A 234 14.01 23.71 16.75
C GLN A 234 15.39 24.40 16.91
N GLY A 235 16.22 24.36 15.87
CA GLY A 235 17.58 24.93 15.89
C GLY A 235 18.66 24.03 16.50
N LYS A 236 18.32 22.90 17.13
CA LYS A 236 19.28 21.91 17.61
C LYS A 236 19.66 20.95 16.49
N ASN A 237 20.94 20.86 16.16
CA ASN A 237 21.44 19.90 15.17
C ASN A 237 21.43 18.48 15.76
N LEU A 238 20.72 17.56 15.11
CA LEU A 238 20.61 16.14 15.45
C LEU A 238 21.64 15.27 14.70
N GLY A 239 22.38 15.83 13.74
CA GLY A 239 23.36 15.13 12.92
C GLY A 239 22.88 14.81 11.51
N ALA A 240 23.64 13.99 10.80
CA ALA A 240 23.30 13.51 9.46
C ALA A 240 22.18 12.44 9.51
N SER A 241 21.41 12.32 8.42
CA SER A 241 20.41 11.26 8.28
C SER A 241 21.07 9.92 7.94
N PRO A 242 20.59 8.78 8.47
CA PRO A 242 19.38 8.61 9.27
C PRO A 242 19.55 8.99 10.75
N VAL A 243 18.57 9.72 11.28
CA VAL A 243 18.47 10.03 12.72
C VAL A 243 17.48 9.07 13.34
N VAL A 244 17.89 8.29 14.33
CA VAL A 244 17.06 7.24 14.95
C VAL A 244 16.78 7.58 16.40
N ARG A 245 15.49 7.60 16.77
CA ARG A 245 14.99 7.80 18.15
C ARG A 245 15.58 9.02 18.87
N ALA A 246 15.70 10.15 18.19
CA ALA A 246 16.11 11.40 18.82
C ALA A 246 15.03 11.86 19.83
N PRO A 247 15.35 12.07 21.10
CA PRO A 247 14.38 12.52 22.09
C PRO A 247 14.04 13.99 21.87
N LEU A 248 12.74 14.30 21.77
CA LEU A 248 12.22 15.65 21.56
C LEU A 248 11.00 15.88 22.47
N PRO A 249 10.72 17.14 22.85
CA PRO A 249 9.49 17.48 23.59
C PRO A 249 8.25 17.13 22.76
N SER A 250 7.21 16.64 23.42
CA SER A 250 5.91 16.41 22.79
C SER A 250 5.31 17.72 22.28
N GLY A 251 4.58 17.64 21.19
CA GLY A 251 3.98 18.80 20.51
C GLY A 251 4.50 19.04 19.10
N PRO A 252 4.13 20.17 18.49
CA PRO A 252 4.57 20.54 17.16
C PRO A 252 6.04 20.97 17.16
N VAL A 253 6.85 20.29 16.35
CA VAL A 253 8.28 20.56 16.17
C VAL A 253 8.53 20.94 14.71
N ASN A 254 9.21 22.06 14.48
CA ASN A 254 9.70 22.41 13.15
C ASN A 254 11.08 21.78 12.93
N LEU A 255 11.20 20.99 11.86
CA LEU A 255 12.46 20.41 11.40
C LEU A 255 12.97 21.16 10.17
N GLU A 256 14.27 21.35 10.13
CA GLU A 256 15.02 21.84 8.97
C GLU A 256 15.99 20.75 8.53
N LEU A 257 15.82 20.25 7.31
CA LEU A 257 16.67 19.23 6.72
C LEU A 257 17.53 19.88 5.65
N ARG A 258 18.83 19.57 5.63
CA ARG A 258 19.78 20.13 4.67
C ARG A 258 20.50 19.04 3.91
N ARG A 259 20.70 19.28 2.62
CA ARG A 259 21.53 18.48 1.73
C ARG A 259 22.20 19.37 0.69
N GLY A 260 23.49 19.63 0.82
CA GLY A 260 24.19 20.63 0.02
C GLY A 260 23.51 21.99 0.10
N ALA A 261 23.07 22.51 -1.06
CA ALA A 261 22.32 23.78 -1.15
C ALA A 261 20.80 23.63 -0.88
N ILE A 262 20.27 22.40 -0.88
CA ILE A 262 18.84 22.14 -0.73
C ILE A 262 18.47 22.18 0.76
N LYS A 263 17.43 22.95 1.09
CA LYS A 263 16.84 23.03 2.43
C LYS A 263 15.36 22.69 2.36
N ARG A 264 14.89 21.86 3.30
CA ARG A 264 13.47 21.51 3.42
C ARG A 264 13.01 21.77 4.85
N PHE A 265 11.91 22.49 5.00
CA PHE A 265 11.28 22.73 6.29
C PHE A 265 10.02 21.86 6.40
N LEU A 266 9.84 21.20 7.54
CA LEU A 266 8.66 20.40 7.78
C LEU A 266 8.23 20.48 9.25
N ARG A 267 6.93 20.44 9.50
CA ARG A 267 6.36 20.44 10.85
C ARG A 267 5.90 19.03 11.19
N VAL A 268 6.40 18.48 12.30
CA VAL A 268 6.02 17.15 12.81
C VAL A 268 5.36 17.29 14.17
N GLN A 269 4.31 16.52 14.41
CA GLN A 269 3.72 16.38 15.73
C GLN A 269 4.40 15.21 16.46
N ILE A 270 5.05 15.48 17.58
CA ILE A 270 5.66 14.47 18.44
C ILE A 270 4.66 14.10 19.55
N VAL A 271 4.34 12.81 19.66
CA VAL A 271 3.47 12.29 20.73
C VAL A 271 4.34 11.74 21.87
N ALA A 272 3.98 12.08 23.11
CA ALA A 272 4.71 11.61 24.29
C ALA A 272 4.73 10.07 24.36
N GLY A 273 5.90 9.48 24.64
CA GLY A 273 6.10 8.03 24.73
C GLY A 273 6.10 7.27 23.39
N GLN A 274 5.77 7.93 22.27
CA GLN A 274 5.73 7.29 20.96
C GLN A 274 6.95 7.66 20.09
N THR A 275 7.26 6.78 19.13
CA THR A 275 8.27 7.07 18.10
C THR A 275 7.58 7.53 16.82
N THR A 276 7.82 8.77 16.41
CA THR A 276 7.33 9.32 15.15
C THR A 276 8.38 9.10 14.07
N ALA A 277 8.06 8.29 13.06
CA ALA A 277 8.93 8.03 11.92
C ALA A 277 8.55 8.91 10.72
N ARG A 278 9.52 9.58 10.10
CA ARG A 278 9.32 10.35 8.87
C ARG A 278 10.36 10.03 7.82
N ARG A 279 9.88 9.61 6.65
CA ARG A 279 10.67 9.48 5.43
C ARG A 279 10.51 10.76 4.62
N VAL A 280 11.61 11.35 4.17
CA VAL A 280 11.62 12.64 3.47
C VAL A 280 12.38 12.51 2.16
N SER A 281 11.74 12.86 1.05
CA SER A 281 12.44 12.98 -0.23
C SER A 281 13.20 14.31 -0.28
N MET A 282 14.48 14.27 -0.62
CA MET A 282 15.36 15.44 -0.80
C MET A 282 15.78 15.56 -2.27
N ASN A 283 14.92 15.10 -3.19
CA ASN A 283 15.11 15.41 -4.59
C ASN A 283 14.99 16.93 -4.77
N PRO A 284 15.85 17.55 -5.59
CA PRO A 284 15.60 18.90 -6.04
C PRO A 284 14.24 18.83 -6.73
N GLU A 285 13.23 19.47 -6.12
CA GLU A 285 12.04 19.82 -6.90
C GLU A 285 12.60 20.63 -8.06
N PRO A 286 12.32 20.25 -9.32
CA PRO A 286 12.74 21.07 -10.44
C PRO A 286 12.19 22.44 -10.11
N GLU A 287 13.08 23.42 -9.94
CA GLU A 287 12.67 24.80 -9.78
C GLU A 287 11.69 25.02 -10.92
N VAL A 288 10.40 25.13 -10.58
CA VAL A 288 9.37 25.34 -11.58
C VAL A 288 9.70 26.71 -12.09
N MET A 289 10.48 26.72 -13.16
CA MET A 289 10.93 27.91 -13.84
C MET A 289 9.65 28.48 -14.40
N ASP A 290 9.00 29.34 -13.60
CA ASP A 290 7.80 30.04 -13.97
C ASP A 290 8.11 30.69 -15.32
N PRO A 291 7.55 30.20 -16.44
CA PRO A 291 7.98 30.62 -17.77
C PRO A 291 7.53 32.05 -18.11
N TRP A 292 7.05 32.79 -17.10
CA TRP A 292 6.41 34.09 -17.18
C TRP A 292 7.05 35.14 -16.26
N ARG A 293 8.25 34.86 -15.69
CA ARG A 293 9.04 35.86 -14.95
C ARG A 293 10.17 36.44 -15.80
#